data_AF-A0A4Z2F2R0-F1
#
_entry.id   AF-A0A4Z2F2R0-F1
#
_cell.length_a   1.000
_cell.length_b   1.000
_cell.length_c   1.000
_cell.angle_alpha   90.00
_cell.angle_beta   90.00
_cell.angle_gamma   90.00
#
_symmetry.space_group_name_H-M   'P 1'
#
loop_
_entity.id
_entity.type
_entity.pdbx_description
1 polymer ?
#
loop_
_entity_poly.entity_id
_entity_poly.type
_entity_poly.pdbx_seq_one_letter_code
_entity_poly.pdbx_strand_id
1 'polypeptide(L)'
;MLLQTLLEKYTAEPIDDSSEEFINFAAILEHILSHRFKGNTAGSGSWFSSDGQRSFWEYIRLACSKGRAWIRVALMEKRLSEYVSTALRDTRTTRRFYDDGAIMLREEAQVLTGMLIGLSAIDFSFCLKGETLDGKSSAVIDYTPYLKFTQSYDYLSDEDDRRSVDSSNSEESVPEHPYIPLVTDEESWSNKCRKMEQRFKIVYAQKGYLEELVRLRESQLKNVETENKRLRAKVEEQAVQSQQEKEELEAVVLELQAQLSALMPCDSSHLAKDLSIPLVNQWSTISNNQGDVKLFRRKR
;
A
#
# COMPACT_ATOMS: atom_id res chain seq x y z
N MET A 1 -6.99 -6.57 -14.34
CA MET A 1 -7.89 -5.42 -14.17
C MET A 1 -7.16 -4.11 -14.45
N LEU A 2 -6.09 -3.76 -13.74
CA LEU A 2 -5.30 -2.55 -14.02
C LEU A 2 -4.76 -2.45 -15.46
N LEU A 3 -4.19 -3.53 -15.99
CA LEU A 3 -3.75 -3.60 -17.39
C LEU A 3 -4.90 -3.42 -18.39
N GLN A 4 -6.07 -3.93 -18.04
CA GLN A 4 -7.28 -3.76 -18.84
C GLN A 4 -7.76 -2.31 -18.81
N THR A 5 -7.69 -1.63 -17.65
CA THR A 5 -8.00 -0.20 -17.53
C THR A 5 -7.02 0.67 -18.35
N LEU A 6 -5.73 0.35 -18.36
CA LEU A 6 -4.74 1.02 -19.21
C LEU A 6 -5.03 0.81 -20.71
N LEU A 7 -5.44 -0.41 -21.09
CA LEU A 7 -5.82 -0.72 -22.48
C LEU A 7 -7.15 -0.05 -22.89
N GLU A 8 -8.12 0.06 -21.99
CA GLU A 8 -9.42 0.68 -22.24
C GLU A 8 -9.33 2.21 -22.37
N LYS A 9 -8.40 2.85 -21.64
CA LYS A 9 -8.13 4.29 -21.73
C LYS A 9 -7.22 4.68 -22.90
N TYR A 10 -6.72 3.72 -23.69
CA TYR A 10 -6.03 4.00 -24.95
C TYR A 10 -7.03 4.53 -25.98
N THR A 11 -7.36 5.81 -25.85
CA THR A 11 -8.21 6.54 -26.79
C THR A 11 -7.45 7.80 -27.23
N ALA A 12 -6.65 7.63 -28.27
CA ALA A 12 -6.01 8.68 -29.09
C ALA A 12 -4.81 9.46 -28.52
N GLU A 13 -4.61 9.60 -27.20
CA GLU A 13 -3.46 10.35 -26.66
C GLU A 13 -2.43 9.46 -25.93
N PRO A 14 -1.12 9.79 -26.00
CA PRO A 14 -0.09 9.03 -25.30
C PRO A 14 -0.21 9.20 -23.78
N ILE A 15 0.06 8.12 -23.04
CA ILE A 15 0.06 8.15 -21.57
C ILE A 15 1.36 8.82 -21.08
N ASP A 16 1.22 9.83 -20.21
CA ASP A 16 2.33 10.59 -19.65
C ASP A 16 2.60 10.26 -18.16
N ASP A 17 3.57 10.97 -17.56
CA ASP A 17 3.99 10.77 -16.16
C ASP A 17 2.94 11.21 -15.13
N SER A 18 1.91 11.96 -15.54
CA SER A 18 0.88 12.48 -14.65
C SER A 18 -0.32 11.54 -14.48
N SER A 19 -0.46 10.53 -15.33
CA SER A 19 -1.55 9.55 -15.25
C SER A 19 -1.51 8.77 -13.94
N GLU A 20 -2.62 8.84 -13.19
CA GLU A 20 -2.81 8.07 -11.96
C GLU A 20 -2.73 6.57 -12.21
N GLU A 21 -3.24 6.10 -13.36
CA GLU A 21 -3.15 4.70 -13.77
C GLU A 21 -1.71 4.25 -13.97
N PHE A 22 -0.89 5.09 -14.62
CA PHE A 22 0.53 4.82 -14.80
C PHE A 22 1.29 4.83 -13.46
N ILE A 23 1.02 5.80 -12.59
CA ILE A 23 1.65 5.87 -11.26
C ILE A 23 1.36 4.60 -10.46
N ASN A 24 0.11 4.13 -10.50
CA ASN A 24 -0.33 2.94 -9.80
C ASN A 24 0.22 1.66 -10.45
N PHE A 25 0.27 1.60 -11.79
CA PHE A 25 0.93 0.53 -12.55
C PHE A 25 2.40 0.39 -12.15
N ALA A 26 3.15 1.49 -12.22
CA ALA A 26 4.58 1.52 -11.93
C ALA A 26 4.86 1.09 -10.50
N ALA A 27 4.02 1.53 -9.54
CA ALA A 27 4.11 1.12 -8.15
C ALA A 27 3.91 -0.40 -7.95
N ILE A 28 2.87 -0.97 -8.58
CA ILE A 28 2.59 -2.41 -8.50
C ILE A 28 3.71 -3.22 -9.13
N LEU A 29 4.18 -2.82 -10.31
CA LEU A 29 5.25 -3.52 -11.01
C LEU A 29 6.57 -3.45 -10.22
N GLU A 30 6.90 -2.29 -9.68
CA GLU A 30 8.06 -2.09 -8.80
C GLU A 30 7.98 -2.99 -7.56
N HIS A 31 6.80 -3.12 -6.95
CA HIS A 31 6.59 -4.00 -5.80
C HIS A 31 6.80 -5.47 -6.16
N ILE A 32 6.28 -5.92 -7.30
CA ILE A 32 6.46 -7.30 -7.77
C ILE A 32 7.95 -7.59 -8.05
N LEU A 33 8.63 -6.69 -8.76
CA LEU A 33 10.04 -6.84 -9.10
C LEU A 33 10.95 -6.74 -7.86
N SER A 34 10.54 -6.02 -6.82
CA SER A 34 11.33 -5.88 -5.59
C SER A 34 11.01 -6.95 -4.55
N HIS A 35 9.96 -7.74 -4.75
CA HIS A 35 9.51 -8.73 -3.77
C HIS A 35 10.58 -9.81 -3.57
N ARG A 36 11.19 -9.82 -2.38
CA ARG A 36 12.29 -10.72 -1.99
C ARG A 36 13.52 -10.61 -2.91
N PHE A 37 13.74 -9.44 -3.47
CA PHE A 37 14.98 -9.14 -4.19
C PHE A 37 16.14 -9.04 -3.20
N LYS A 38 17.25 -9.73 -3.47
CA LYS A 38 18.49 -9.71 -2.70
C LYS A 38 19.25 -8.40 -3.01
N GLY A 39 18.71 -7.27 -2.57
CA GLY A 39 19.38 -5.99 -2.69
C GLY A 39 20.61 -5.94 -1.78
N ASN A 40 21.79 -5.71 -2.35
CA ASN A 40 23.01 -5.32 -1.62
C ASN A 40 23.64 -6.34 -0.63
N THR A 41 24.03 -7.53 -1.08
CA THR A 41 25.16 -8.21 -0.43
C THR A 41 26.48 -7.61 -0.92
N ALA A 42 27.00 -6.63 -0.18
CA ALA A 42 28.35 -6.06 -0.32
C ALA A 42 29.47 -7.08 0.03
N GLY A 43 29.28 -8.36 -0.24
CA GLY A 43 30.19 -9.42 0.14
C GLY A 43 29.83 -10.73 -0.55
N SER A 44 30.15 -10.85 -1.83
CA SER A 44 30.74 -12.05 -2.43
C SER A 44 30.68 -11.96 -3.96
N GLY A 45 31.86 -11.98 -4.57
CA GLY A 45 32.07 -12.11 -6.01
C GLY A 45 32.28 -10.79 -6.73
N SER A 46 33.34 -10.70 -7.50
CA SER A 46 33.48 -9.72 -8.58
C SER A 46 32.47 -10.09 -9.67
N TRP A 47 31.45 -9.26 -9.90
CA TRP A 47 30.42 -9.46 -10.95
C TRP A 47 30.57 -8.49 -12.11
N PHE A 48 31.78 -7.98 -12.34
CA PHE A 48 32.11 -7.41 -13.65
C PHE A 48 32.07 -8.56 -14.66
N SER A 49 31.03 -8.61 -15.48
CA SER A 49 31.17 -9.22 -16.80
C SER A 49 32.31 -8.48 -17.49
N SER A 50 33.36 -9.20 -17.86
CA SER A 50 34.47 -8.71 -18.68
C SER A 50 34.07 -8.43 -20.14
N ASP A 51 32.77 -8.28 -20.38
CA ASP A 51 32.18 -7.93 -21.65
C ASP A 51 31.26 -6.74 -21.36
N GLY A 52 31.52 -5.59 -21.99
CA GLY A 52 30.98 -4.27 -21.65
C GLY A 52 29.47 -4.09 -21.83
N GLN A 53 28.69 -5.16 -21.82
CA GLN A 53 27.23 -5.19 -21.86
C GLN A 53 26.66 -5.19 -20.43
N ARG A 54 25.96 -4.11 -20.07
CA ARG A 54 25.18 -4.06 -18.83
C ARG A 54 24.12 -5.14 -18.88
N SER A 55 24.20 -6.13 -17.98
CA SER A 55 23.23 -7.22 -17.95
C SER A 55 21.83 -6.70 -17.61
N PHE A 56 20.77 -7.37 -18.08
CA PHE A 56 19.39 -7.12 -17.66
C PHE A 56 19.25 -6.93 -16.14
N TRP A 57 20.05 -7.65 -15.35
CA TRP A 57 20.03 -7.58 -13.89
C TRP A 57 20.75 -6.36 -13.30
N GLU A 58 21.67 -5.74 -14.03
CA GLU A 58 22.17 -4.41 -13.68
C GLU A 58 21.08 -3.35 -13.86
N TYR A 59 20.22 -3.50 -14.88
CA TYR A 59 19.04 -2.65 -15.06
C TYR A 59 17.97 -2.90 -13.99
N ILE A 60 17.70 -4.14 -13.60
CA ILE A 60 16.79 -4.45 -12.48
C ILE A 60 17.37 -3.98 -11.14
N ARG A 61 18.68 -4.12 -10.90
CA ARG A 61 19.32 -3.60 -9.68
C ARG A 61 19.29 -2.07 -9.65
N LEU A 62 19.58 -1.43 -10.78
CA LEU A 62 19.42 0.02 -10.93
C LEU A 62 17.95 0.40 -10.75
N ALA A 63 17.00 -0.41 -11.23
CA ALA A 63 15.58 -0.25 -11.02
C ALA A 63 15.19 -0.44 -9.53
N CYS A 64 15.74 -1.38 -8.78
CA CYS A 64 15.47 -1.43 -7.34
C CYS A 64 15.98 -0.18 -6.57
N SER A 65 16.85 0.64 -7.18
CA SER A 65 17.32 1.94 -6.65
C SER A 65 16.78 3.19 -7.37
N LYS A 66 16.20 3.04 -8.58
CA LYS A 66 15.72 4.07 -9.55
C LYS A 66 14.56 3.52 -10.41
N GLY A 67 13.66 2.75 -9.81
CA GLY A 67 12.78 1.75 -10.47
C GLY A 67 11.94 2.25 -11.59
N ARG A 68 11.37 3.41 -11.32
CA ARG A 68 10.44 4.05 -12.22
C ARG A 68 11.14 4.56 -13.48
N ALA A 69 12.43 4.90 -13.42
CA ALA A 69 13.17 5.32 -14.61
C ALA A 69 13.34 4.17 -15.61
N TRP A 70 13.69 2.97 -15.12
CA TRP A 70 13.80 1.81 -16.00
C TRP A 70 12.43 1.38 -16.55
N ILE A 71 11.39 1.36 -15.70
CA ILE A 71 10.02 1.05 -16.13
C ILE A 71 9.59 2.00 -17.27
N ARG A 72 9.83 3.31 -17.12
CA ARG A 72 9.54 4.31 -18.15
C ARG A 72 10.26 4.03 -19.46
N VAL A 73 11.57 3.78 -19.41
CA VAL A 73 12.37 3.47 -20.60
C VAL A 73 11.87 2.19 -21.28
N ALA A 74 11.64 1.13 -20.52
CA ALA A 74 11.16 -0.15 -21.05
C ALA A 74 9.77 -0.05 -21.69
N LEU A 75 8.90 0.81 -21.15
CA LEU A 75 7.57 1.10 -21.71
C LEU A 75 7.66 1.96 -22.98
N MET A 76 8.48 3.02 -22.99
CA MET A 76 8.71 3.85 -24.18
C MET A 76 9.33 3.04 -25.33
N GLU A 77 10.23 2.10 -25.01
CA GLU A 77 10.79 1.18 -26.00
C GLU A 77 9.79 0.11 -26.46
N LYS A 78 8.64 -0.03 -25.77
CA LYS A 78 7.61 -1.07 -25.99
C LYS A 78 8.11 -2.50 -25.74
N ARG A 79 9.13 -2.66 -24.89
CA ARG A 79 9.86 -3.93 -24.68
C ARG A 79 9.80 -4.47 -23.26
N LEU A 80 8.97 -3.89 -22.40
CA LEU A 80 8.85 -4.31 -21.00
C LEU A 80 8.56 -5.81 -20.85
N SER A 81 7.59 -6.36 -21.60
CA SER A 81 7.25 -7.79 -21.56
C SER A 81 8.39 -8.68 -22.05
N GLU A 82 9.13 -8.26 -23.08
CA GLU A 82 10.30 -8.98 -23.60
C GLU A 82 11.42 -9.05 -22.57
N TYR A 83 11.68 -7.94 -21.87
CA TYR A 83 12.70 -7.87 -20.84
C TYR A 83 12.37 -8.81 -19.67
N VAL A 84 11.13 -8.77 -19.16
CA VAL A 84 10.68 -9.68 -18.09
C VAL A 84 10.72 -11.14 -18.57
N SER A 85 10.27 -11.44 -19.80
CA SER A 85 10.33 -12.78 -20.38
C SER A 85 11.75 -13.32 -20.46
N THR A 86 12.70 -12.50 -20.90
CA THR A 86 14.12 -12.86 -21.00
C THR A 86 14.71 -13.19 -19.64
N ALA A 87 14.35 -12.41 -18.61
CA ALA A 87 14.73 -12.69 -17.23
C ALA A 87 14.28 -14.08 -16.78
N LEU A 88 12.99 -14.38 -16.99
CA LEU A 88 12.38 -15.62 -16.50
C LEU A 88 12.90 -16.85 -17.24
N ARG A 89 13.34 -16.71 -18.49
CA ARG A 89 14.01 -17.77 -19.26
C ARG A 89 15.35 -18.19 -18.64
N ASP A 90 16.12 -17.24 -18.12
CA ASP A 90 17.34 -17.53 -17.36
C ASP A 90 17.02 -17.71 -15.87
N THR A 91 16.36 -18.83 -15.55
CA THR A 91 15.97 -19.17 -14.18
C THR A 91 17.18 -19.29 -13.26
N ARG A 92 18.35 -19.73 -13.76
CA ARG A 92 19.57 -19.89 -12.97
C ARG A 92 20.05 -18.53 -12.47
N THR A 93 20.08 -17.53 -13.35
CA THR A 93 20.48 -16.18 -12.97
C THR A 93 19.41 -15.52 -12.11
N THR A 94 18.13 -15.64 -12.45
CA THR A 94 17.02 -15.10 -11.63
C THR A 94 17.08 -15.58 -10.17
N ARG A 95 17.33 -16.88 -9.94
CA ARG A 95 17.48 -17.44 -8.58
C ARG A 95 18.64 -16.88 -7.78
N ARG A 96 19.68 -16.33 -8.44
CA ARG A 96 20.78 -15.65 -7.75
C ARG A 96 20.36 -14.30 -7.18
N PHE A 97 19.37 -13.64 -7.79
CA PHE A 97 18.90 -12.30 -7.42
C PHE A 97 17.71 -12.28 -6.47
N TYR A 98 16.98 -13.38 -6.32
CA TYR A 98 15.80 -13.46 -5.46
C TYR A 98 15.96 -14.52 -4.36
N ASP A 99 15.37 -14.27 -3.20
CA ASP A 99 15.20 -15.30 -2.17
C ASP A 99 14.08 -16.28 -2.56
N ASP A 100 14.12 -17.47 -1.96
CA ASP A 100 13.10 -18.48 -2.17
C ASP A 100 11.70 -17.94 -1.85
N GLY A 101 10.74 -18.30 -2.68
CA GLY A 101 9.36 -17.83 -2.58
C GLY A 101 9.11 -16.43 -3.16
N ALA A 102 10.09 -15.79 -3.79
CA ALA A 102 9.87 -14.59 -4.59
C ALA A 102 8.85 -14.81 -5.71
N ILE A 103 8.01 -13.82 -6.00
CA ILE A 103 7.01 -13.88 -7.08
C ILE A 103 7.68 -14.19 -8.42
N MET A 104 8.84 -13.57 -8.69
CA MET A 104 9.64 -13.76 -9.90
C MET A 104 10.17 -15.19 -10.09
N LEU A 105 10.10 -16.06 -9.07
CA LEU A 105 10.50 -17.46 -9.14
C LEU A 105 9.33 -18.44 -9.29
N ARG A 106 8.09 -17.93 -9.36
CA ARG A 106 6.87 -18.74 -9.42
C ARG A 106 6.14 -18.57 -10.76
N GLU A 107 5.09 -19.36 -10.96
CA GLU A 107 4.30 -19.39 -12.20
C GLU A 107 3.55 -18.08 -12.46
N GLU A 108 3.22 -17.34 -11.40
CA GLU A 108 2.55 -16.03 -11.46
C GLU A 108 3.37 -15.01 -12.27
N ALA A 109 4.70 -15.13 -12.29
CA ALA A 109 5.56 -14.26 -13.10
C ALA A 109 5.40 -14.53 -14.61
N GLN A 110 5.10 -15.76 -15.02
CA GLN A 110 4.81 -16.08 -16.42
C GLN A 110 3.45 -15.52 -16.84
N VAL A 111 2.45 -15.62 -15.97
CA VAL A 111 1.13 -15.01 -16.18
C VAL A 111 1.25 -13.49 -16.29
N LEU A 112 2.01 -12.86 -15.39
CA LEU A 112 2.33 -11.43 -15.46
C LEU A 112 2.95 -11.04 -16.80
N THR A 113 3.95 -11.78 -17.26
CA THR A 113 4.59 -11.55 -18.56
C THR A 113 3.59 -11.57 -19.71
N GLY A 114 2.68 -12.54 -19.73
CA GLY A 114 1.62 -12.62 -20.74
C GLY A 114 0.68 -11.40 -20.70
N MET A 115 0.33 -10.92 -19.50
CA MET A 115 -0.51 -9.72 -19.36
C MET A 115 0.22 -8.44 -19.79
N LEU A 116 1.55 -8.36 -19.61
CA LEU A 116 2.36 -7.21 -20.01
C LEU A 116 2.49 -7.07 -21.54
N ILE A 117 2.22 -8.12 -22.33
CA ILE A 117 2.34 -8.07 -23.80
C ILE A 117 1.43 -6.98 -24.39
N GLY A 118 0.22 -6.80 -23.85
CA GLY A 118 -0.71 -5.77 -24.35
C GLY A 118 -0.20 -4.34 -24.23
N LEU A 119 0.78 -4.08 -23.34
CA LEU A 119 1.35 -2.74 -23.15
C LEU A 119 2.14 -2.25 -24.36
N SER A 120 2.62 -3.13 -25.25
CA SER A 120 3.36 -2.70 -26.45
C SER A 120 2.48 -1.94 -27.45
N ALA A 121 1.16 -2.07 -27.33
CA ALA A 121 0.19 -1.33 -28.16
C ALA A 121 -0.05 0.10 -27.67
N ILE A 122 0.41 0.44 -26.46
CA ILE A 122 0.21 1.75 -25.85
C ILE A 122 1.40 2.65 -26.20
N ASP A 123 1.11 3.90 -26.54
CA ASP A 123 2.13 4.94 -26.72
C ASP A 123 2.34 5.67 -25.38
N PHE A 124 3.57 5.60 -24.87
CA PHE A 124 3.98 6.28 -23.64
C PHE A 124 4.89 7.47 -23.97
N SER A 125 4.64 8.61 -23.33
CA SER A 125 5.43 9.83 -23.51
C SER A 125 5.86 10.41 -22.16
N PHE A 126 7.03 9.98 -21.68
CA PHE A 126 7.56 10.40 -20.38
C PHE A 126 8.63 11.48 -20.49
N CYS A 127 8.63 12.41 -19.53
CA CYS A 127 9.58 13.52 -19.47
C CYS A 127 10.78 13.14 -18.58
N LEU A 128 11.86 12.65 -19.18
CA LEU A 128 13.06 12.23 -18.44
C LEU A 128 13.95 13.40 -17.92
N LYS A 129 13.52 14.65 -18.07
CA LYS A 129 14.35 15.85 -17.88
C LYS A 129 13.90 16.64 -16.64
N GLY A 130 14.60 16.49 -15.52
CA GLY A 130 14.54 17.45 -14.40
C GLY A 130 14.11 16.93 -13.04
N GLU A 131 13.54 15.72 -12.92
CA GLU A 131 13.26 15.16 -11.59
C GLU A 131 14.50 14.46 -11.04
N THR A 132 14.95 14.87 -9.86
CA THR A 132 15.76 14.01 -9.01
C THR A 132 14.93 12.75 -8.78
N LEU A 133 15.27 11.67 -9.49
CA LEU A 133 14.71 10.31 -9.38
C LEU A 133 15.07 9.68 -8.02
N ASP A 134 14.83 10.45 -6.97
CA ASP A 134 14.84 10.12 -5.58
C ASP A 134 13.71 9.10 -5.40
N GLY A 135 14.08 7.82 -5.35
CA GLY A 135 13.16 6.72 -5.05
C GLY A 135 12.73 6.69 -3.58
N LYS A 136 12.67 7.82 -2.86
CA LYS A 136 12.30 7.83 -1.44
C LYS A 136 10.80 7.97 -1.21
N SER A 137 10.01 8.28 -2.22
CA SER A 137 8.56 8.20 -2.13
C SER A 137 8.10 6.74 -2.23
N SER A 138 7.88 6.11 -1.06
CA SER A 138 7.21 4.82 -0.97
C SER A 138 5.87 4.90 -1.72
N ALA A 139 5.79 4.25 -2.86
CA ALA A 139 4.62 4.30 -3.72
C ALA A 139 3.39 3.74 -2.99
N VAL A 140 2.40 4.58 -2.70
CA VAL A 140 1.11 4.13 -2.18
C VAL A 140 0.30 3.60 -3.37
N ILE A 141 -0.03 2.31 -3.34
CA ILE A 141 -0.86 1.65 -4.35
C ILE A 141 -2.33 1.85 -3.96
N ASP A 142 -3.13 2.48 -4.82
CA ASP A 142 -4.58 2.58 -4.62
C ASP A 142 -5.28 1.36 -5.25
N TYR A 143 -5.87 0.51 -4.42
CA TYR A 143 -6.60 -0.68 -4.86
C TYR A 143 -8.08 -0.42 -5.11
N THR A 144 -8.61 0.72 -4.66
CA THR A 144 -10.04 1.08 -4.74
C THR A 144 -10.66 0.84 -6.12
N PRO A 145 -10.05 1.25 -7.25
CA PRO A 145 -10.65 1.03 -8.57
C PRO A 145 -10.68 -0.44 -9.01
N TYR A 146 -9.94 -1.34 -8.35
CA TYR A 146 -9.83 -2.76 -8.74
C TYR A 146 -10.61 -3.73 -7.86
N LEU A 147 -11.21 -3.23 -6.78
CA LEU A 147 -12.04 -4.05 -5.89
C LEU A 147 -13.41 -4.27 -6.54
N LYS A 148 -13.60 -5.43 -7.19
CA LYS A 148 -14.92 -5.90 -7.64
C LYS A 148 -15.50 -6.87 -6.62
N PHE A 149 -16.58 -6.47 -5.97
CA PHE A 149 -17.35 -7.36 -5.10
C PHE A 149 -18.12 -8.36 -5.98
N THR A 150 -17.65 -9.60 -6.04
CA THR A 150 -18.30 -10.68 -6.79
C THR A 150 -19.04 -11.59 -5.81
N GLN A 151 -20.38 -11.52 -5.82
CA GLN A 151 -21.25 -12.42 -5.08
C GLN A 151 -21.66 -13.56 -6.04
N SER A 152 -21.19 -14.79 -5.80
CA SER A 152 -21.60 -15.98 -6.55
C SER A 152 -23.04 -16.35 -6.15
N TYR A 153 -24.00 -16.26 -7.08
CA TYR A 153 -25.44 -16.45 -6.83
C TYR A 153 -25.95 -17.87 -7.06
N ASP A 154 -25.08 -18.87 -7.11
CA ASP A 154 -25.41 -20.21 -7.66
C ASP A 154 -26.26 -21.12 -6.74
N TYR A 155 -26.93 -20.58 -5.71
CA TYR A 155 -27.62 -21.41 -4.70
C TYR A 155 -29.10 -21.12 -4.45
N LEU A 156 -29.75 -20.19 -5.16
CA LEU A 156 -31.13 -19.79 -4.81
C LEU A 156 -32.15 -19.84 -5.95
N SER A 157 -31.96 -20.67 -6.97
CA SER A 157 -32.97 -20.85 -8.03
C SER A 157 -33.05 -22.31 -8.47
N ASP A 158 -33.98 -23.10 -7.89
CA ASP A 158 -34.79 -24.04 -8.71
C ASP A 158 -35.91 -24.87 -8.05
N GLU A 159 -36.30 -24.71 -6.77
CA GLU A 159 -37.17 -25.72 -6.12
C GLU A 159 -38.50 -25.20 -5.54
N ASP A 160 -39.25 -24.30 -6.22
CA ASP A 160 -40.60 -23.99 -5.70
C ASP A 160 -41.77 -23.76 -6.70
N ASP A 161 -41.57 -23.62 -8.01
CA ASP A 161 -42.69 -23.23 -8.91
C ASP A 161 -43.20 -24.32 -9.88
N ARG A 162 -42.82 -25.60 -9.72
CA ARG A 162 -43.32 -26.70 -10.59
C ARG A 162 -44.74 -27.21 -10.24
N ARG A 163 -45.55 -26.47 -9.50
CA ARG A 163 -46.94 -26.88 -9.21
C ARG A 163 -47.97 -25.87 -9.68
N SER A 164 -48.31 -25.96 -10.96
CA SER A 164 -49.71 -25.79 -11.36
C SER A 164 -50.00 -26.67 -12.57
N VAL A 165 -50.56 -27.83 -12.25
CA VAL A 165 -51.21 -28.77 -13.16
C VAL A 165 -52.66 -28.32 -13.24
N ASP A 166 -53.16 -27.91 -14.40
CA ASP A 166 -54.58 -28.10 -14.75
C ASP A 166 -54.81 -28.04 -16.27
N SER A 167 -55.36 -29.15 -16.80
CA SER A 167 -56.26 -29.35 -17.96
C SER A 167 -55.90 -28.79 -19.36
N SER A 168 -56.25 -29.39 -20.50
CA SER A 168 -56.78 -30.70 -20.92
C SER A 168 -56.86 -30.71 -22.47
N ASN A 169 -56.32 -31.76 -23.10
CA ASN A 169 -56.76 -32.47 -24.31
C ASN A 169 -57.32 -31.74 -25.58
N SER A 170 -56.59 -31.85 -26.70
CA SER A 170 -57.11 -32.46 -27.95
C SER A 170 -55.99 -32.70 -28.99
N GLU A 171 -55.98 -33.91 -29.55
CA GLU A 171 -55.08 -34.42 -30.58
C GLU A 171 -55.35 -33.79 -31.97
N GLU A 172 -54.29 -33.41 -32.71
CA GLU A 172 -54.27 -33.41 -34.18
C GLU A 172 -52.81 -33.39 -34.63
N SER A 173 -52.49 -34.24 -35.60
CA SER A 173 -51.14 -34.56 -36.04
C SER A 173 -50.75 -33.81 -37.33
N VAL A 174 -49.45 -33.50 -37.45
CA VAL A 174 -48.65 -33.14 -38.67
C VAL A 174 -48.64 -31.65 -39.09
N PRO A 175 -47.56 -31.09 -39.70
CA PRO A 175 -46.12 -31.16 -39.41
C PRO A 175 -45.52 -29.76 -39.09
N GLU A 176 -44.34 -29.79 -38.48
CA GLU A 176 -43.34 -28.74 -38.31
C GLU A 176 -43.46 -27.50 -39.25
N HIS A 177 -44.01 -26.40 -38.73
CA HIS A 177 -43.96 -25.06 -39.34
C HIS A 177 -43.30 -24.09 -38.33
N PRO A 178 -42.31 -23.27 -38.74
CA PRO A 178 -41.51 -22.46 -37.82
C PRO A 178 -42.20 -21.13 -37.47
N TYR A 179 -43.41 -21.18 -36.93
CA TYR A 179 -44.06 -20.00 -36.35
C TYR A 179 -44.22 -20.20 -34.85
N ILE A 180 -43.30 -19.59 -34.11
CA ILE A 180 -43.37 -19.39 -32.66
C ILE A 180 -44.67 -18.64 -32.35
N PRO A 181 -45.61 -19.21 -31.57
CA PRO A 181 -46.74 -18.45 -31.05
C PRO A 181 -46.22 -17.30 -30.18
N LEU A 182 -46.72 -16.10 -30.47
CA LEU A 182 -46.51 -14.88 -29.70
C LEU A 182 -47.19 -15.02 -28.31
N VAL A 183 -46.68 -15.89 -27.45
CA VAL A 183 -47.06 -15.93 -26.04
C VAL A 183 -46.32 -14.79 -25.34
N THR A 184 -47.03 -13.66 -25.34
CA THR A 184 -47.02 -12.54 -24.39
C THR A 184 -45.71 -12.21 -23.69
N ASP A 185 -45.16 -11.05 -24.07
CA ASP A 185 -44.10 -10.29 -23.39
C ASP A 185 -44.38 -9.99 -21.89
N GLU A 186 -45.58 -10.29 -21.40
CA GLU A 186 -46.09 -9.94 -20.07
C GLU A 186 -45.44 -10.75 -18.92
N GLU A 187 -45.19 -12.04 -19.13
CA GLU A 187 -44.43 -12.88 -18.16
C GLU A 187 -42.94 -12.51 -18.16
N SER A 188 -42.39 -12.13 -19.31
CA SER A 188 -40.99 -11.68 -19.45
C SER A 188 -40.74 -10.38 -18.67
N TRP A 189 -41.63 -9.41 -18.80
CA TRP A 189 -41.57 -8.16 -18.05
C TRP A 189 -41.86 -8.35 -16.56
N SER A 190 -42.84 -9.18 -16.20
CA SER A 190 -43.14 -9.51 -14.80
C SER A 190 -41.95 -10.18 -14.12
N ASN A 191 -41.28 -11.13 -14.79
CA ASN A 191 -40.09 -11.81 -14.27
C ASN A 191 -38.89 -10.85 -14.16
N LYS A 192 -38.69 -9.97 -15.14
CA LYS A 192 -37.68 -8.90 -15.06
C LYS A 192 -37.96 -7.94 -13.91
N CYS A 193 -39.22 -7.56 -13.70
CA CYS A 193 -39.64 -6.67 -12.63
C CYS A 193 -39.41 -7.30 -11.25
N ARG A 194 -39.80 -8.57 -11.06
CA ARG A 194 -39.53 -9.33 -9.82
C ARG A 194 -38.03 -9.49 -9.55
N LYS A 195 -37.22 -9.79 -10.58
CA LYS A 195 -35.75 -9.86 -10.45
C LYS A 195 -35.15 -8.50 -10.06
N MET A 196 -35.64 -7.41 -10.64
CA MET A 196 -35.23 -6.06 -10.26
C MET A 196 -35.62 -5.73 -8.82
N GLU A 197 -36.83 -6.07 -8.40
CA GLU A 197 -37.32 -5.84 -7.04
C GLU A 197 -36.51 -6.61 -5.99
N GLN A 198 -36.19 -7.87 -6.26
CA GLN A 198 -35.32 -8.68 -5.40
C GLN A 198 -33.92 -8.07 -5.29
N ARG A 199 -33.34 -7.62 -6.41
CA ARG A 199 -32.05 -6.91 -6.42
C ARG A 199 -32.12 -5.64 -5.59
N PHE A 200 -33.19 -4.85 -5.73
CA PHE A 200 -33.37 -3.63 -4.96
C PHE A 200 -33.43 -3.90 -3.46
N LYS A 201 -34.18 -4.92 -3.02
CA LYS A 201 -34.29 -5.31 -1.60
C LYS A 201 -32.92 -5.66 -1.00
N ILE A 202 -32.10 -6.40 -1.74
CA ILE A 202 -30.74 -6.78 -1.31
C ILE A 202 -29.84 -5.54 -1.23
N VAL A 203 -29.83 -4.71 -2.28
CA VAL A 203 -29.03 -3.48 -2.31
C VAL A 203 -29.44 -2.53 -1.18
N TYR A 204 -30.73 -2.44 -0.89
CA TYR A 204 -31.26 -1.62 0.20
C TYR A 204 -30.79 -2.11 1.57
N ALA A 205 -30.85 -3.42 1.83
CA ALA A 205 -30.32 -4.01 3.07
C ALA A 205 -28.80 -3.82 3.18
N GLN A 206 -28.07 -3.97 2.07
CA GLN A 206 -26.62 -3.75 2.01
C GLN A 206 -26.25 -2.30 2.30
N LYS A 207 -26.99 -1.35 1.73
CA LYS A 207 -26.84 0.08 2.02
C LYS A 207 -26.96 0.32 3.53
N GLY A 208 -28.01 -0.20 4.16
CA GLY A 208 -28.22 -0.04 5.61
C GLY A 208 -27.08 -0.64 6.43
N TYR A 209 -26.56 -1.81 6.06
CA TYR A 209 -25.41 -2.41 6.72
C TYR A 209 -24.15 -1.54 6.64
N LEU A 210 -23.87 -0.97 5.47
CA LEU A 210 -22.71 -0.10 5.27
C LEU A 210 -22.85 1.22 6.04
N GLU A 211 -24.04 1.82 6.07
CA GLU A 211 -24.33 3.01 6.88
C GLU A 211 -24.08 2.76 8.37
N GLU A 212 -24.52 1.61 8.90
CA GLU A 212 -24.25 1.22 10.29
C GLU A 212 -22.76 0.97 10.56
N LEU A 213 -22.04 0.36 9.60
CA LEU A 213 -20.60 0.14 9.73
C LEU A 213 -19.83 1.47 9.78
N VAL A 214 -20.19 2.43 8.93
CA VAL A 214 -19.62 3.79 8.95
C VAL A 214 -19.89 4.45 10.29
N ARG A 215 -21.15 4.41 10.77
CA ARG A 215 -21.53 4.97 12.08
C ARG A 215 -20.73 4.35 13.24
N LEU A 216 -20.50 3.04 13.19
CA LEU A 216 -19.66 2.35 14.19
C LEU A 216 -18.20 2.84 14.13
N ARG A 217 -17.64 3.00 12.94
CA ARG A 217 -16.26 3.50 12.75
C ARG A 217 -16.11 4.95 13.23
N GLU A 218 -17.07 5.81 12.91
CA GLU A 218 -17.11 7.19 13.40
C GLU A 218 -17.19 7.24 14.93
N SER A 219 -18.00 6.37 15.55
CA SER A 219 -18.08 6.26 17.00
C SER A 219 -16.77 5.79 17.63
N GLN A 220 -16.12 4.77 17.06
CA GLN A 220 -14.82 4.28 17.52
C GLN A 220 -13.74 5.36 17.41
N LEU A 221 -13.71 6.07 16.28
CA LEU A 221 -12.78 7.18 16.05
C LEU A 221 -12.98 8.26 17.11
N LYS A 222 -14.22 8.68 17.35
CA LYS A 222 -14.55 9.69 18.37
C LYS A 222 -14.10 9.27 19.77
N ASN A 223 -14.27 8.00 20.14
CA ASN A 223 -13.82 7.48 21.44
C ASN A 223 -12.29 7.48 21.58
N VAL A 224 -11.57 7.11 20.52
CA VAL A 224 -10.10 7.16 20.52
C VAL A 224 -9.61 8.60 20.55
N GLU A 225 -10.27 9.52 19.84
CA GLU A 225 -9.93 10.95 19.86
C GLU A 225 -10.12 11.58 21.25
N THR A 226 -11.21 11.26 21.95
CA THR A 226 -11.44 11.77 23.31
C THR A 226 -10.41 11.22 24.30
N GLU A 227 -10.08 9.94 24.20
CA GLU A 227 -9.05 9.32 25.03
C GLU A 227 -7.67 9.90 24.75
N ASN A 228 -7.33 10.15 23.48
CA ASN A 228 -6.06 10.77 23.10
C ASN A 228 -5.97 12.21 23.65
N LYS A 229 -7.05 12.99 23.56
CA LYS A 229 -7.13 14.33 24.18
C LYS A 229 -6.93 14.25 25.70
N ARG A 230 -7.56 13.30 26.37
CA ARG A 230 -7.43 13.08 27.82
C ARG A 230 -5.99 12.72 28.21
N LEU A 231 -5.35 11.84 27.46
CA LEU A 231 -3.96 11.44 27.72
C LEU A 231 -2.98 12.59 27.48
N ARG A 232 -3.18 13.37 26.41
CA ARG A 232 -2.37 14.58 26.14
C ARG A 232 -2.48 15.59 27.28
N ALA A 233 -3.69 15.84 27.79
CA ALA A 233 -3.89 16.73 28.93
C ALA A 233 -3.15 16.23 30.19
N LYS A 234 -3.16 14.92 30.47
CA LYS A 234 -2.41 14.34 31.59
C LYS A 234 -0.90 14.45 31.43
N VAL A 235 -0.37 14.29 30.21
CA VAL A 235 1.06 14.45 29.93
C VAL A 235 1.47 15.91 30.16
N GLU A 236 0.67 16.86 29.71
CA GLU A 236 0.92 18.29 29.93
C GLU A 236 0.90 18.65 31.43
N GLU A 237 -0.10 18.17 32.17
CA GLU A 237 -0.20 18.36 33.62
C GLU A 237 1.03 17.81 34.37
N GLN A 238 1.46 16.59 34.02
CA GLN A 238 2.68 16.00 34.60
C GLN A 238 3.95 16.77 34.24
N ALA A 239 4.04 17.32 33.02
CA ALA A 239 5.17 18.13 32.60
C ALA A 239 5.25 19.44 33.41
N VAL A 240 4.11 20.11 33.62
CA VAL A 240 4.02 21.32 34.46
C VAL A 240 4.38 20.99 35.91
N GLN A 241 3.84 19.91 36.48
CA GLN A 241 4.16 19.49 37.83
C GLN A 241 5.66 19.18 37.99
N SER A 242 6.25 18.43 37.05
CA SER A 242 7.67 18.10 37.08
C SER A 242 8.55 19.35 36.96
N GLN A 243 8.14 20.34 36.17
CA GLN A 243 8.85 21.61 36.06
C GLN A 243 8.77 22.42 37.36
N GLN A 244 7.61 22.44 38.01
CA GLN A 244 7.44 23.10 39.31
C GLN A 244 8.28 22.42 40.41
N GLU A 245 8.25 21.09 40.50
CA GLU A 245 9.09 20.33 41.44
C GLU A 245 10.58 20.61 41.22
N LYS A 246 11.01 20.73 39.96
CA LYS A 246 12.37 21.11 39.61
C LYS A 246 12.72 22.52 40.10
N GLU A 247 11.85 23.49 39.88
CA GLU A 247 12.05 24.88 40.34
C GLU A 247 12.12 24.97 41.88
N GLU A 248 11.27 24.22 42.58
CA GLU A 248 11.31 24.12 44.04
C GLU A 248 12.63 23.52 44.54
N LEU A 249 13.13 22.45 43.89
CA LEU A 249 14.43 21.86 44.20
C LEU A 249 15.59 22.82 43.92
N GLU A 250 15.56 23.55 42.80
CA GLU A 250 16.56 24.57 42.47
C GLU A 250 16.58 25.69 43.53
N ALA A 251 15.41 26.13 44.00
CA ALA A 251 15.31 27.11 45.09
C ALA A 251 15.91 26.59 46.41
N VAL A 252 15.62 25.34 46.79
CA VAL A 252 16.21 24.72 47.99
C VAL A 252 17.73 24.60 47.86
N VAL A 253 18.25 24.24 46.69
CA VAL A 253 19.69 24.18 46.44
C VAL A 253 20.34 25.55 46.62
N LEU A 254 19.74 26.61 46.09
CA LEU A 254 20.23 27.99 46.27
C LEU A 254 20.23 28.42 47.74
N GLU A 255 19.17 28.11 48.49
CA GLU A 255 19.07 28.38 49.93
C GLU A 255 20.18 27.65 50.71
N LEU A 256 20.38 26.35 50.44
CA LEU A 256 21.44 25.56 51.07
C LEU A 256 22.84 26.06 50.71
N GLN A 257 23.08 26.48 49.47
CA GLN A 257 24.34 27.09 49.04
C GLN A 257 24.62 28.40 49.78
N ALA A 258 23.60 29.23 50.00
CA ALA A 258 23.72 30.47 50.77
C ALA A 258 24.06 30.20 52.24
N GLN A 259 23.39 29.23 52.87
CA GLN A 259 23.66 28.82 54.26
C GLN A 259 25.09 28.27 54.43
N LEU A 260 25.55 27.40 53.52
CA LEU A 260 26.92 26.91 53.52
C LEU A 260 27.94 28.04 53.36
N SER A 261 27.67 28.99 52.46
CA SER A 261 28.55 30.15 52.24
C SER A 261 28.64 31.05 53.48
N ALA A 262 27.56 31.20 54.24
CA ALA A 262 27.54 31.97 55.49
C ALA A 262 28.29 31.28 56.64
N LEU A 263 28.36 29.95 56.64
CA LEU A 263 29.03 29.15 57.67
C LEU A 263 30.55 28.98 57.44
N MET A 264 31.05 29.29 56.25
CA MET A 264 32.48 29.31 55.94
C MET A 264 33.06 30.68 56.35
N PRO A 265 33.89 30.79 57.40
CA PRO A 265 34.56 32.04 57.73
C PRO A 265 35.51 32.43 56.60
N CYS A 266 35.45 33.69 56.16
CA CYS A 266 36.44 34.29 55.26
C CYS A 266 37.81 34.33 55.95
N ASP A 267 38.55 33.21 55.93
CA ASP A 267 39.98 33.15 56.14
C ASP A 267 40.52 31.92 55.42
N SER A 268 40.82 32.07 54.13
CA SER A 268 41.72 31.16 53.41
C SER A 268 42.21 31.79 52.11
N SER A 269 43.14 32.73 52.27
CA SER A 269 44.11 33.15 51.25
C SER A 269 45.05 32.02 50.76
N HIS A 270 44.75 30.75 51.06
CA HIS A 270 45.56 29.59 50.70
C HIS A 270 44.81 28.42 50.02
N LEU A 271 43.51 28.53 49.73
CA LEU A 271 42.72 27.44 49.10
C LEU A 271 42.26 27.76 47.65
N ALA A 272 42.89 28.73 47.00
CA ALA A 272 42.44 29.23 45.69
C ALA A 272 43.03 28.50 44.46
N LYS A 273 43.56 27.27 44.58
CA LYS A 273 44.20 26.61 43.41
C LYS A 273 43.78 25.19 43.02
N ASP A 274 43.08 24.40 43.83
CA ASP A 274 42.91 22.97 43.48
C ASP A 274 41.52 22.34 43.68
N LEU A 275 40.44 23.12 43.70
CA LEU A 275 39.09 22.54 43.58
C LEU A 275 38.39 23.06 42.32
N SER A 276 38.80 22.52 41.18
CA SER A 276 37.96 22.53 39.97
C SER A 276 36.77 21.63 40.25
N ILE A 277 35.66 22.23 40.68
CA ILE A 277 34.35 21.57 40.72
C ILE A 277 34.04 21.17 39.27
N PRO A 278 33.91 19.87 38.94
CA PRO A 278 33.50 19.47 37.61
C PRO A 278 32.07 19.95 37.43
N LEU A 279 31.86 20.78 36.41
CA LEU A 279 30.55 21.22 35.98
C LEU A 279 29.75 19.99 35.51
N VAL A 280 29.05 19.31 36.42
CA VAL A 280 28.17 18.16 36.14
C VAL A 280 26.82 18.65 35.55
N ASN A 281 26.85 19.66 34.69
CA ASN A 281 25.70 20.08 33.89
C ASN A 281 25.74 19.42 32.50
N GLN A 282 26.09 18.14 32.46
CA GLN A 282 26.02 17.32 31.25
C GLN A 282 24.87 16.31 31.37
N TRP A 283 23.68 16.80 31.74
CA TRP A 283 22.45 16.16 31.28
C TRP A 283 22.09 16.85 29.99
N SER A 284 22.48 16.18 28.90
CA SER A 284 22.21 16.61 27.54
C SER A 284 20.76 17.05 27.40
N THR A 285 20.59 18.28 26.95
CA THR A 285 19.39 18.80 26.31
C THR A 285 18.84 17.72 25.37
N ILE A 286 17.78 17.03 25.79
CA ILE A 286 16.96 16.23 24.89
C ILE A 286 16.21 17.25 24.04
N SER A 287 16.90 17.71 23.00
CA SER A 287 16.31 18.44 21.89
C SER A 287 15.31 17.49 21.23
N ASN A 288 14.06 17.89 21.34
CA ASN A 288 12.94 17.37 20.60
C ASN A 288 13.22 17.54 19.11
N ASN A 289 13.63 16.47 18.43
CA ASN A 289 13.53 16.36 16.97
C ASN A 289 13.17 14.93 16.58
N GLN A 290 11.99 14.82 15.99
CA GLN A 290 11.36 13.63 15.45
C GLN A 290 12.26 12.90 14.44
N GLY A 291 12.29 11.57 14.50
CA GLY A 291 12.86 10.75 13.44
C GLY A 291 13.20 9.32 13.85
N ASP A 292 12.17 8.46 13.92
CA ASP A 292 12.18 6.99 13.76
C ASP A 292 13.44 6.17 14.10
N VAL A 293 13.39 5.45 15.22
CA VAL A 293 14.03 4.12 15.34
C VAL A 293 13.03 3.10 15.88
N LYS A 294 12.70 2.15 15.01
CA LYS A 294 11.86 0.97 15.21
C LYS A 294 12.36 0.13 16.40
N LEU A 295 11.50 -0.05 17.40
CA LEU A 295 11.68 -1.09 18.41
C LEU A 295 11.36 -2.46 17.79
N PHE A 296 12.42 -3.22 17.53
CA PHE A 296 12.36 -4.66 17.38
C PHE A 296 11.79 -5.28 18.65
N ARG A 297 10.59 -5.87 18.55
CA ARG A 297 10.10 -6.83 19.53
C ARG A 297 10.38 -8.24 19.01
N ARG A 298 11.31 -8.96 19.64
CA ARG A 298 11.37 -10.41 19.53
C ARG A 298 11.64 -11.06 20.90
N LYS A 299 10.66 -11.89 21.28
CA LYS A 299 10.71 -13.11 22.11
C LYS A 299 11.25 -13.03 23.54
N ARG A 300 10.36 -13.31 24.50
CA ARG A 300 10.20 -14.67 25.02
C ARG A 300 8.73 -15.07 24.95
#